data_AF-A0A4U0NCF5-F1
#
_entry.id   AF-A0A4U0NCF5-F1
#
_cell.length_a   1.000
_cell.length_b   1.000
_cell.length_c   1.000
_cell.angle_alpha   90.00
_cell.angle_beta   90.00
_cell.angle_gamma   90.00
#
_symmetry.space_group_name_H-M   'P 1'
#
loop_
_entity.id
_entity.type
_entity.pdbx_description
1 polymer ?
#
loop_
_entity_poly.entity_id
_entity_poly.type
_entity_poly.pdbx_seq_one_letter_code
_entity_poly.pdbx_strand_id
1 'polypeptide(L)'
;MKRGTDYIKPTSTIERLMEYNQAFSDVKHPDFEHNYERVVYQNEAYRTGDHRVYTKYLQQTYPERIDEEIKKLTHCSSQINAMNKEEAMHFVEENQIVLFQSDIYILDEDAILSAFIAAPQYVDHFDMYESWGNLINCFVLPDILFQEKREIFLINTVVQ
;
A
#
# COMPACT_ATOMS: atom_id res chain seq x y z
N MET A 1 -14.46 1.80 -12.02
CA MET A 1 -15.74 1.50 -11.34
C MET A 1 -15.76 2.33 -10.07
N LYS A 2 -16.62 3.36 -9.95
CA LYS A 2 -16.66 4.24 -8.77
C LYS A 2 -17.30 3.49 -7.59
N ARG A 3 -16.49 2.92 -6.69
CA ARG A 3 -16.97 2.44 -5.38
C ARG A 3 -16.87 3.59 -4.39
N GLY A 4 -17.87 4.46 -4.39
CA GLY A 4 -18.15 5.32 -3.24
C GLY A 4 -19.19 4.60 -2.38
N THR A 5 -18.88 4.40 -1.10
CA THR A 5 -19.77 4.09 0.04
C THR A 5 -19.98 2.64 0.51
N ASP A 6 -19.68 1.58 -0.25
CA ASP A 6 -19.97 0.19 0.19
C ASP A 6 -18.73 -0.66 0.53
N TYR A 7 -17.55 -0.05 0.66
CA TYR A 7 -16.34 -0.78 1.03
C TYR A 7 -16.41 -1.25 2.48
N ILE A 8 -16.34 -2.57 2.69
CA ILE A 8 -16.27 -3.20 4.01
C ILE A 8 -14.84 -3.69 4.18
N LYS A 9 -14.09 -3.05 5.10
CA LYS A 9 -12.70 -3.42 5.40
C LYS A 9 -12.60 -4.93 5.70
N PRO A 10 -11.75 -5.69 4.98
CA PRO A 10 -11.46 -7.08 5.31
C PRO A 10 -10.82 -7.21 6.70
N THR A 11 -11.19 -8.25 7.45
CA THR A 11 -10.62 -8.51 8.78
C THR A 11 -9.46 -9.50 8.77
N SER A 12 -9.20 -10.14 7.63
CA SER A 12 -8.08 -11.05 7.40
C SER A 12 -7.55 -10.98 5.97
N THR A 13 -6.32 -11.47 5.77
CA THR A 13 -5.70 -11.64 4.44
C THR A 13 -6.60 -12.44 3.49
N ILE A 14 -7.25 -13.50 3.99
CA ILE A 14 -8.12 -14.37 3.18
C ILE A 14 -9.36 -13.61 2.71
N GLU A 15 -10.01 -12.88 3.60
CA GLU A 15 -11.18 -12.06 3.24
C GLU A 15 -10.81 -10.99 2.22
N ARG A 16 -9.63 -10.35 2.37
CA ARG A 16 -9.13 -9.35 1.42
C ARG A 16 -8.92 -9.96 0.04
N LEU A 17 -8.28 -11.13 -0.03
CA LEU A 17 -8.12 -11.85 -1.29
C LEU A 17 -9.46 -12.23 -1.91
N MET A 18 -10.45 -12.66 -1.14
CA MET A 18 -11.78 -12.96 -1.66
C MET A 18 -12.45 -11.73 -2.28
N GLU A 19 -12.38 -10.58 -1.62
CA GLU A 19 -12.91 -9.32 -2.18
C GLU A 19 -12.16 -8.90 -3.44
N TYR A 20 -10.83 -8.98 -3.43
CA TYR A 20 -10.01 -8.55 -4.55
C TYR A 20 -10.20 -9.49 -5.74
N ASN A 21 -10.31 -10.81 -5.52
CA ASN A 21 -10.66 -11.78 -6.56
C ASN A 21 -12.00 -11.44 -7.22
N GLN A 22 -12.99 -10.98 -6.45
CA GLN A 22 -14.27 -10.54 -6.99
C GLN A 22 -14.15 -9.22 -7.76
N ALA A 23 -13.34 -8.28 -7.27
CA ALA A 23 -13.15 -6.98 -7.91
C ALA A 23 -12.32 -7.04 -9.19
N PHE A 24 -11.34 -7.96 -9.25
CA PHE A 24 -10.40 -8.14 -10.35
C PHE A 24 -10.68 -9.41 -11.17
N SER A 25 -11.88 -10.00 -11.09
CA SER A 25 -12.21 -11.28 -11.75
C SER A 25 -11.96 -11.28 -13.26
N ASP A 26 -12.06 -10.11 -13.90
CA ASP A 26 -11.87 -9.92 -15.34
C ASP A 26 -10.47 -9.38 -15.70
N VAL A 27 -9.63 -9.09 -14.70
CA VAL A 27 -8.29 -8.53 -14.90
C VAL A 27 -7.26 -9.65 -14.80
N LYS A 28 -6.65 -9.99 -15.93
CA LYS A 28 -5.43 -10.78 -15.92
C LYS A 28 -4.27 -9.86 -15.54
N HIS A 29 -3.59 -10.17 -14.45
CA HIS A 29 -2.34 -9.53 -14.05
C HIS A 29 -1.17 -10.44 -14.47
N PRO A 30 -0.64 -10.28 -15.71
CA PRO A 30 0.37 -11.18 -16.23
C PRO A 30 1.75 -10.95 -15.59
N ASP A 31 1.97 -9.81 -14.96
CA ASP A 31 3.25 -9.36 -14.46
C ASP A 31 3.29 -9.23 -12.94
N PHE A 32 4.48 -9.48 -12.39
CA PHE A 32 4.74 -9.52 -10.96
C PHE A 32 4.35 -8.23 -10.24
N GLU A 33 4.63 -7.08 -10.84
CA GLU A 33 4.48 -5.78 -10.16
C GLU A 33 3.01 -5.40 -9.93
N HIS A 34 2.12 -5.78 -10.83
CA HIS A 34 0.69 -5.44 -10.75
C HIS A 34 -0.18 -6.56 -10.16
N ASN A 35 0.43 -7.64 -9.66
CA ASN A 35 -0.33 -8.74 -9.05
C ASN A 35 -0.86 -8.34 -7.66
N TYR A 36 -2.18 -8.25 -7.50
CA TYR A 36 -2.79 -7.84 -6.23
C TYR A 36 -2.60 -8.87 -5.10
N GLU A 37 -2.57 -10.17 -5.41
CA GLU A 37 -2.35 -11.19 -4.39
C GLU A 37 -0.97 -11.02 -3.75
N ARG A 38 0.04 -10.73 -4.59
CA ARG A 38 1.40 -10.39 -4.13
C ARG A 38 1.36 -9.23 -3.15
N VAL A 39 0.71 -8.13 -3.51
CA VAL A 39 0.60 -6.93 -2.68
C VAL A 39 -0.07 -7.25 -1.34
N VAL A 40 -1.15 -8.03 -1.34
CA VAL A 40 -1.87 -8.43 -0.13
C VAL A 40 -0.99 -9.29 0.80
N TYR A 41 -0.29 -10.28 0.27
CA TYR A 41 0.63 -11.10 1.08
C TYR A 41 1.85 -10.32 1.56
N GLN A 42 2.34 -9.37 0.76
CA GLN A 42 3.45 -8.51 1.13
C GLN A 42 3.06 -7.55 2.26
N ASN A 43 1.89 -6.89 2.17
CA ASN A 43 1.33 -6.05 3.22
C ASN A 43 1.19 -6.82 4.55
N GLU A 44 0.63 -8.03 4.52
CA GLU A 44 0.50 -8.89 5.70
C GLU A 44 1.88 -9.20 6.32
N ALA A 45 2.87 -9.54 5.50
CA ALA A 45 4.22 -9.83 5.96
C ALA A 45 4.91 -8.62 6.58
N TYR A 46 4.74 -7.43 6.00
CA TYR A 46 5.26 -6.18 6.57
C TYR A 46 4.66 -5.89 7.95
N ARG A 47 3.34 -6.05 8.08
CA ARG A 47 2.61 -5.60 9.26
C ARG A 47 2.73 -6.56 10.45
N THR A 48 2.83 -7.86 10.17
CA THR A 48 2.99 -8.88 11.21
C THR A 48 4.45 -9.20 11.51
N GLY A 49 5.37 -8.85 10.60
CA GLY A 49 6.75 -9.33 10.62
C GLY A 49 6.89 -10.82 10.29
N ASP A 50 5.79 -11.55 10.01
CA ASP A 50 5.85 -12.95 9.61
C ASP A 50 6.16 -13.08 8.12
N HIS A 51 7.44 -12.99 7.78
CA HIS A 51 7.89 -13.06 6.39
C HIS A 51 7.54 -14.40 5.71
N ARG A 52 7.22 -15.46 6.47
CA ARG A 52 6.91 -16.79 5.93
C ARG A 52 5.65 -16.79 5.09
N VAL A 53 4.68 -15.91 5.35
CA VAL A 53 3.44 -15.84 4.57
C VAL A 53 3.73 -15.42 3.13
N TYR A 54 4.56 -14.39 2.95
CA TYR A 54 4.98 -13.91 1.63
C TYR A 54 5.97 -14.87 0.97
N THR A 55 6.91 -15.46 1.71
CA THR A 55 7.83 -16.47 1.16
C THR A 55 7.08 -17.67 0.57
N LYS A 56 6.06 -18.20 1.27
CA LYS A 56 5.27 -19.33 0.77
C LYS A 56 4.52 -18.98 -0.52
N TYR A 57 3.95 -17.78 -0.58
CA TYR A 57 3.32 -17.27 -1.80
C TYR A 57 4.33 -17.21 -2.97
N LEU A 58 5.50 -16.60 -2.76
CA LEU A 58 6.54 -16.50 -3.79
C LEU A 58 7.03 -17.87 -4.27
N GLN A 59 7.19 -18.85 -3.37
CA GLN A 59 7.57 -20.21 -3.75
C GLN A 59 6.59 -20.89 -4.71
N GLN A 60 5.31 -20.55 -4.62
CA GLN A 60 4.27 -21.14 -5.45
C GLN A 60 4.09 -20.40 -6.77
N THR A 61 4.27 -19.09 -6.77
CA THR A 61 3.87 -18.22 -7.90
C THR A 61 5.04 -17.60 -8.64
N TYR A 62 6.13 -17.25 -7.95
CA TYR A 62 7.29 -16.52 -8.49
C TYR A 62 8.62 -16.99 -7.87
N PRO A 63 8.97 -18.28 -7.98
CA PRO A 63 10.12 -18.85 -7.28
C PRO A 63 11.45 -18.20 -7.64
N GLU A 64 11.57 -17.66 -8.86
CA GLU A 64 12.74 -16.93 -9.35
C GLU A 64 12.96 -15.57 -8.67
N ARG A 65 11.96 -15.03 -7.98
CA ARG A 65 12.01 -13.72 -7.32
C ARG A 65 12.31 -13.80 -5.81
N ILE A 66 12.31 -14.99 -5.22
CA ILE A 66 12.39 -15.17 -3.75
C ILE A 66 13.58 -14.42 -3.15
N ASP A 67 14.80 -14.63 -3.67
CA ASP A 67 16.01 -14.07 -3.06
C ASP A 67 16.03 -12.54 -3.09
N GLU A 68 15.51 -11.95 -4.17
CA GLU A 68 15.39 -10.51 -4.33
C GLU A 68 14.32 -9.95 -3.36
N GLU A 69 13.15 -10.57 -3.37
CA GLU A 69 11.98 -10.08 -2.64
C GLU A 69 12.09 -10.26 -1.14
N ILE A 70 12.72 -11.34 -0.65
CA ILE A 70 12.94 -11.52 0.79
C ILE A 70 13.97 -10.51 1.32
N LYS A 71 15.00 -10.18 0.53
CA LYS A 71 15.94 -9.11 0.91
C LYS A 71 15.24 -7.75 0.98
N LYS A 72 14.43 -7.43 -0.03
CA LYS A 72 13.61 -6.21 -0.04
C LYS A 72 12.65 -6.18 1.15
N LEU A 73 11.93 -7.27 1.40
CA LEU A 73 10.98 -7.38 2.50
C LEU A 73 11.68 -7.11 3.84
N THR A 74 12.78 -7.79 4.13
CA THR A 74 13.52 -7.57 5.38
C THR A 74 14.02 -6.13 5.52
N HIS A 75 14.50 -5.53 4.43
CA HIS A 75 14.92 -4.13 4.44
C HIS A 75 13.74 -3.20 4.71
N CYS A 76 12.66 -3.28 3.93
CA CYS A 76 11.50 -2.40 4.02
C CYS A 76 10.74 -2.56 5.34
N SER A 77 10.58 -3.79 5.88
CA SER A 77 9.94 -4.01 7.19
C SER A 77 10.59 -3.19 8.30
N SER A 78 11.91 -2.99 8.25
CA SER A 78 12.65 -2.21 9.25
C SER A 78 12.45 -0.69 9.14
N GLN A 79 11.82 -0.21 8.06
CA GLN A 79 11.65 1.20 7.75
C GLN A 79 10.19 1.65 7.88
N ILE A 80 9.26 0.72 8.15
CA ILE A 80 7.85 1.02 8.35
C ILE A 80 7.63 1.41 9.80
N ASN A 81 7.21 2.65 10.00
CA ASN A 81 6.91 3.18 11.32
C ASN A 81 5.41 3.44 11.45
N ALA A 82 4.85 3.07 12.60
CA ALA A 82 3.53 3.50 13.00
C ALA A 82 3.63 4.91 13.59
N MET A 83 2.96 5.87 12.97
CA MET A 83 2.95 7.27 13.38
C MET A 83 1.51 7.70 13.68
N ASN A 84 1.31 8.46 14.74
CA ASN A 84 0.04 9.18 14.90
C ASN A 84 -0.06 10.32 13.87
N LYS A 85 -1.22 10.97 13.79
CA LYS A 85 -1.46 12.05 12.82
C LYS A 85 -0.45 13.20 12.94
N GLU A 86 -0.12 13.64 14.14
CA GLU A 86 0.81 14.76 14.37
C GLU A 86 2.24 14.38 13.93
N GLU A 87 2.69 13.17 14.28
CA GLU A 87 3.99 12.63 13.86
C GLU A 87 4.07 12.48 12.33
N ALA A 88 3.01 11.98 11.71
CA ALA A 88 2.94 11.82 10.26
C ALA A 88 2.94 13.18 9.52
N MET A 89 2.22 14.17 10.03
CA MET A 89 2.24 15.54 9.49
C MET A 89 3.63 16.16 9.61
N HIS A 90 4.28 16.02 10.76
CA HIS A 90 5.65 16.49 10.95
C HIS A 90 6.63 15.82 9.98
N PHE A 91 6.52 14.49 9.80
CA PHE A 91 7.32 13.75 8.83
C PHE A 91 7.14 14.28 7.40
N VAL A 92 5.90 14.58 7.00
CA VAL A 92 5.59 15.16 5.69
C VAL A 92 6.24 16.53 5.51
N GLU A 93 6.13 17.41 6.50
CA GLU A 93 6.70 18.76 6.45
C GLU A 93 8.23 18.73 6.41
N GLU A 94 8.87 17.96 7.29
CA GLU A 94 10.33 17.86 7.37
C GLU A 94 10.96 17.29 6.10
N ASN A 95 10.30 16.32 5.47
CA ASN A 95 10.83 15.62 4.30
C ASN A 95 10.26 16.17 2.98
N GLN A 96 9.45 17.22 3.03
CA GLN A 96 8.82 17.83 1.86
C GLN A 96 8.05 16.82 1.00
N ILE A 97 7.34 15.90 1.65
CA ILE A 97 6.57 14.85 0.98
C ILE A 97 5.38 15.49 0.27
N VAL A 98 5.24 15.22 -1.02
CA VAL A 98 4.15 15.78 -1.83
C VAL A 98 3.07 14.74 -2.14
N LEU A 99 3.40 13.46 -2.05
CA LEU A 99 2.51 12.38 -2.42
C LEU A 99 2.79 11.12 -1.60
N PHE A 100 1.73 10.41 -1.25
CA PHE A 100 1.80 9.03 -0.77
C PHE A 100 1.27 8.06 -1.82
N GLN A 101 1.88 6.88 -1.89
CA GLN A 101 1.31 5.70 -2.52
C GLN A 101 1.00 4.66 -1.45
N SER A 102 -0.25 4.25 -1.37
CA SER A 102 -0.71 3.15 -0.53
C SER A 102 -0.59 1.83 -1.27
N ASP A 103 -0.08 0.81 -0.60
CA ASP A 103 0.01 -0.55 -1.15
C ASP A 103 -1.37 -1.17 -1.38
N ILE A 104 -2.26 -1.11 -0.40
CA ILE A 104 -3.65 -1.56 -0.47
C ILE A 104 -4.63 -0.37 -0.54
N TYR A 105 -5.92 -0.61 -0.28
CA TYR A 105 -6.94 0.43 -0.28
C TYR A 105 -6.61 1.53 0.73
N ILE A 106 -6.64 2.80 0.29
CA ILE A 106 -6.07 3.93 1.05
C ILE A 106 -6.72 4.17 2.43
N LEU A 107 -8.00 3.81 2.58
CA LEU A 107 -8.73 3.99 3.84
C LEU A 107 -8.55 2.81 4.81
N ASP A 108 -7.86 1.75 4.41
CA ASP A 108 -7.48 0.68 5.33
C ASP A 108 -6.43 1.21 6.32
N GLU A 109 -6.70 1.07 7.62
CA GLU A 109 -5.75 1.50 8.67
C GLU A 109 -4.42 0.73 8.64
N ASP A 110 -4.42 -0.45 8.04
CA ASP A 110 -3.26 -1.30 7.80
C ASP A 110 -2.57 -1.04 6.45
N ALA A 111 -3.03 -0.04 5.69
CA ALA A 111 -2.34 0.39 4.48
C ALA A 111 -0.99 1.02 4.81
N ILE A 112 0.04 0.59 4.08
CA ILE A 112 1.41 1.09 4.20
C ILE A 112 1.64 2.15 3.14
N LEU A 113 2.06 3.32 3.59
CA LEU A 113 2.25 4.51 2.78
C LEU A 113 3.71 4.66 2.40
N SER A 114 4.01 4.60 1.11
CA SER A 114 5.31 4.99 0.55
C SER A 114 5.30 6.48 0.23
N ALA A 115 6.31 7.21 0.72
CA ALA A 115 6.39 8.66 0.63
C ALA A 115 7.24 9.09 -0.57
N PHE A 116 6.76 10.07 -1.35
CA PHE A 116 7.46 10.55 -2.55
C PHE A 116 7.72 12.06 -2.48
N ILE A 117 8.91 12.44 -2.94
CA ILE A 117 9.23 13.83 -3.28
C ILE A 117 9.10 13.97 -4.80
N ALA A 118 8.18 14.83 -5.23
CA ALA A 118 8.07 15.24 -6.62
C ALA A 118 7.96 16.76 -6.68
N ALA A 119 8.42 17.34 -7.78
CA ALA A 119 8.14 18.75 -8.01
C ALA A 119 6.61 18.93 -8.18
N PRO A 120 5.98 19.95 -7.57
CA PRO A 120 4.51 20.08 -7.51
C PRO A 120 3.81 19.96 -8.87
N GLN A 121 4.46 20.39 -9.95
CA GLN A 121 3.92 20.28 -11.31
C GLN A 121 3.70 18.84 -11.80
N TYR A 122 4.32 17.83 -11.17
CA TYR A 122 4.10 16.42 -11.51
C TYR A 122 2.93 15.81 -10.74
N VAL A 123 2.43 16.48 -9.70
CA VAL A 123 1.30 16.01 -8.89
C VAL A 123 0.01 15.97 -9.73
N ASP A 124 -0.17 16.95 -10.63
CA ASP A 124 -1.31 17.04 -11.54
C ASP A 124 -1.39 15.87 -12.54
N HIS A 125 -0.33 15.08 -12.68
CA HIS A 125 -0.31 13.89 -13.53
C HIS A 125 -0.76 12.61 -12.82
N PHE A 126 -0.87 12.62 -11.50
CA PHE A 126 -1.45 11.50 -10.78
C PHE A 126 -2.97 11.67 -10.81
N ASP A 127 -3.67 10.79 -11.50
CA ASP A 127 -5.15 10.79 -11.48
C ASP A 127 -5.64 10.34 -10.10
N MET A 128 -5.68 11.30 -9.18
CA MET A 128 -6.07 11.11 -7.80
C MET A 128 -7.54 10.70 -7.65
N TYR A 129 -8.41 11.06 -8.59
CA TYR A 129 -9.82 10.69 -8.50
C TYR A 129 -10.06 9.25 -8.96
N GLU A 130 -9.25 8.74 -9.87
CA GLU A 130 -9.26 7.32 -10.23
C GLU A 130 -8.57 6.45 -9.17
N SER A 131 -7.53 6.95 -8.49
CA SER A 131 -6.78 6.17 -7.49
C SER A 131 -7.60 5.78 -6.26
N TRP A 132 -8.54 6.62 -5.81
CA TRP A 132 -9.41 6.31 -4.66
C TRP A 132 -10.41 5.18 -4.95
N GLY A 133 -10.64 4.86 -6.22
CA GLY A 133 -11.44 3.70 -6.61
C GLY A 133 -10.63 2.41 -6.73
N ASN A 134 -9.30 2.48 -6.63
CA ASN A 134 -8.42 1.31 -6.75
C ASN A 134 -8.29 0.61 -5.40
N LEU A 135 -8.12 -0.71 -5.43
CA LEU A 135 -7.92 -1.52 -4.22
C LEU A 135 -6.44 -1.68 -3.87
N ILE A 136 -5.52 -1.35 -4.78
CA ILE A 136 -4.07 -1.40 -4.57
C ILE A 136 -3.41 -0.20 -5.25
N ASN A 137 -2.20 0.17 -4.82
CA ASN A 137 -1.38 1.21 -5.44
C ASN A 137 -2.11 2.55 -5.59
N CYS A 138 -2.74 3.00 -4.51
CA CYS A 138 -3.55 4.22 -4.50
C CYS A 138 -2.68 5.45 -4.19
N PHE A 139 -2.69 6.46 -5.05
CA PHE A 139 -2.00 7.73 -4.79
C PHE A 139 -2.90 8.72 -4.05
N VAL A 140 -2.35 9.42 -3.05
CA VAL A 140 -3.08 10.42 -2.27
C VAL A 140 -2.16 11.57 -1.84
N LEU A 141 -2.71 12.79 -1.80
CA LEU A 141 -2.04 13.97 -1.25
C LEU A 141 -2.12 13.92 0.29
N PRO A 142 -1.04 14.31 1.00
CA PRO A 142 -1.05 14.37 2.47
C PRO A 142 -2.24 15.15 3.04
N ASP A 143 -2.55 16.33 2.49
CA ASP A 143 -3.65 17.18 2.97
C ASP A 143 -5.03 16.53 2.85
N ILE A 144 -5.23 15.66 1.85
CA ILE A 144 -6.49 14.92 1.69
C ILE A 144 -6.48 13.73 2.66
N LEU A 145 -5.38 12.97 2.69
CA LEU A 145 -5.25 11.80 3.57
C LEU A 145 -5.46 12.16 5.05
N PHE A 146 -4.91 13.28 5.50
CA PHE A 146 -5.01 13.71 6.89
C PHE A 146 -6.39 14.33 7.24
N GLN A 147 -7.31 14.51 6.29
CA GLN A 147 -8.70 14.82 6.63
C GLN A 147 -9.49 13.59 7.08
N GLU A 148 -9.02 12.39 6.73
CA GLU A 148 -9.64 11.14 7.11
C GLU A 148 -9.51 10.86 8.61
N LYS A 149 -10.49 10.13 9.16
CA LYS A 149 -10.49 9.72 10.56
C LYS A 149 -9.63 8.47 10.75
N ARG A 150 -8.32 8.62 10.62
CA ARG A 150 -7.31 7.58 10.88
C ARG A 150 -6.43 7.99 12.07
N GLU A 151 -6.32 7.11 13.06
CA GLU A 151 -5.52 7.40 14.27
C GLU A 151 -4.03 7.14 14.06
N ILE A 152 -3.70 6.07 13.32
CA ILE A 152 -2.33 5.60 13.09
C ILE A 152 -2.08 5.41 11.60
N PHE A 153 -0.96 5.93 11.12
CA PHE A 153 -0.46 5.82 9.76
C PHE A 153 0.77 4.91 9.76
N LEU A 154 0.76 3.87 8.92
CA LEU A 154 1.95 3.05 8.68
C LEU A 154 2.71 3.67 7.51
N ILE A 155 3.86 4.28 7.78
CA ILE A 155 4.64 5.01 6.78
C ILE A 155 5.99 4.33 6.60
N ASN A 156 6.31 3.97 5.35
CA ASN A 156 7.67 3.64 4.98
C ASN A 156 8.50 4.94 4.96
N THR A 157 9.44 5.03 5.89
CA THR A 157 10.26 6.23 6.13
C THR A 157 11.36 6.43 5.08
N VAL A 158 11.58 5.46 4.18
CA VAL A 158 12.44 5.65 3.01
C VAL A 158 11.70 6.45 1.95
N VAL A 159 12.09 7.72 1.85
CA VAL A 159 11.54 8.65 0.86
C VAL A 159 12.03 8.31 -0.55
N GLN A 160 11.11 8.27 -1.51
CA GLN A 160 11.33 7.95 -2.92
C GLN A 160 11.43 9.21 -3.80
#